data_AF-A0A0N8JV03-F1
#
_entry.id   AF-A0A0N8JV03-F1
#
_cell.length_a   1.000
_cell.length_b   1.000
_cell.length_c   1.000
_cell.angle_alpha   90.00
_cell.angle_beta   90.00
_cell.angle_gamma   90.00
#
_symmetry.space_group_name_H-M   'P 1'
#
loop_
_entity.id
_entity.type
_entity.pdbx_description
1 polymer ?
#
loop_
_entity_poly.entity_id
_entity_poly.type
_entity_poly.pdbx_seq_one_letter_code
_entity_poly.pdbx_strand_id
1 'polypeptide(L)'
;HALHELLTCKQGKGHTLNESCVDKANIQGAQVVKYLHEVNFTTHTGERVYFDLNGDPTARYELVNWQKGEDGEIKFVTIGYYDASLPAGKQFTMNDNNIFWAGDPFTKPKSVCSESCQPGTSQAVIRGKPICCFSCIPCAAGEISNVTDSTKCIKCPLEYWSNEDRTECILKKVEFLTFGETMGKMLTAISVIGASLTAATGLIFFHFMETPIVKANNSELSFLLLFSLILCFLCSLTFIGRPSQWSCMLRHTVFGVTFAMCMSCVLAKTIVVVNAFKASVPGSNVLQCSAPLQRLSVLCCTLIQVVICALWVSLAPPVPNRNTAYSTDKVILECDVGSAVGFWAVLGYIGLLSL
;
A
#
# COMPACT_ATOMS: atom_id res chain seq x y z
N HIS A 1 51.54 46.67 -29.30
CA HIS A 1 51.11 46.95 -27.92
C HIS A 1 52.20 46.60 -26.90
N ALA A 2 52.60 45.34 -26.71
CA ALA A 2 53.67 44.97 -25.75
C ALA A 2 54.99 45.75 -25.89
N LEU A 3 55.58 45.82 -27.10
CA LEU A 3 56.79 46.61 -27.34
C LEU A 3 56.59 48.11 -27.08
N HIS A 4 55.38 48.63 -27.34
CA HIS A 4 55.08 50.02 -27.06
C HIS A 4 55.08 50.29 -25.55
N GLU A 5 54.47 49.42 -24.74
CA GLU A 5 54.50 49.51 -23.28
C GLU A 5 55.93 49.37 -22.73
N LEU A 6 56.70 48.41 -23.24
CA LEU A 6 58.10 48.21 -22.87
C LEU A 6 58.97 49.45 -23.17
N LEU A 7 58.80 50.08 -24.33
CA LEU A 7 59.60 51.24 -24.77
C LEU A 7 59.13 52.59 -24.19
N THR A 8 57.87 52.69 -23.78
CA THR A 8 57.27 53.89 -23.18
C THR A 8 57.23 53.87 -21.65
N CYS A 9 57.76 52.81 -21.02
CA CYS A 9 57.92 52.68 -19.58
C CYS A 9 58.54 53.95 -18.96
N LYS A 10 57.87 54.52 -17.95
CA LYS A 10 58.36 55.65 -17.15
C LYS A 10 58.78 55.16 -15.76
N GLN A 11 59.99 55.48 -15.32
CA GLN A 11 60.47 55.13 -13.98
C GLN A 11 59.48 55.65 -12.91
N GLY A 12 59.01 54.74 -12.04
CA GLY A 12 58.05 55.04 -10.98
C GLY A 12 56.56 54.94 -11.36
N LYS A 13 56.22 54.51 -12.59
CA LYS A 13 54.82 54.24 -13.02
C LYS A 13 54.62 52.83 -13.59
N GLY A 14 55.44 51.86 -13.17
CA GLY A 14 55.19 50.44 -13.45
C GLY A 14 53.97 49.93 -12.67
N HIS A 15 53.29 48.91 -13.18
CA HIS A 15 52.12 48.30 -12.54
C HIS A 15 52.43 47.63 -11.19
N THR A 16 53.71 47.42 -10.87
CA THR A 16 54.22 46.90 -9.60
C THR A 16 55.30 47.85 -9.04
N LEU A 17 55.28 48.08 -7.72
CA LEU A 17 56.07 49.09 -7.00
C LEU A 17 57.61 48.92 -7.05
N ASN A 18 58.16 47.93 -7.77
CA ASN A 18 59.58 47.54 -7.69
C ASN A 18 60.27 47.25 -9.04
N GLU A 19 59.71 47.65 -10.18
CA GLU A 19 60.32 47.35 -11.49
C GLU A 19 60.96 48.57 -12.17
N SER A 20 62.27 48.49 -12.37
CA SER A 20 63.03 49.44 -13.20
C SER A 20 62.73 49.22 -14.68
N CYS A 21 62.45 50.29 -15.43
CA CYS A 21 62.27 50.21 -16.88
C CYS A 21 63.49 49.58 -17.59
N VAL A 22 63.23 48.80 -18.63
CA VAL A 22 64.25 48.05 -19.41
C VAL A 22 65.16 49.00 -20.19
N ASP A 23 66.45 48.68 -20.27
CA ASP A 23 67.41 49.39 -21.12
C ASP A 23 67.07 49.18 -22.61
N LYS A 24 66.82 50.28 -23.32
CA LYS A 24 66.45 50.28 -24.73
C LYS A 24 67.55 49.75 -25.65
N ALA A 25 68.81 49.77 -25.20
CA ALA A 25 69.94 49.23 -25.96
C ALA A 25 70.10 47.70 -25.82
N ASN A 26 69.47 47.08 -24.81
CA ASN A 26 69.67 45.66 -24.50
C ASN A 26 68.38 44.99 -23.96
N ILE A 27 67.45 44.70 -24.86
CA ILE A 27 66.16 44.06 -24.53
C ILE A 27 66.31 42.53 -24.52
N GLN A 28 65.96 41.89 -23.41
CA GLN A 28 65.97 40.42 -23.30
C GLN A 28 64.61 39.81 -23.67
N GLY A 29 64.61 38.63 -24.31
CA GLY A 29 63.37 37.94 -24.71
C GLY A 29 62.42 37.66 -23.54
N ALA A 30 62.94 37.29 -22.37
CA ALA A 30 62.14 37.06 -21.16
C ALA A 30 61.38 38.31 -20.69
N GLN A 31 61.97 39.51 -20.89
CA GLN A 31 61.31 40.77 -20.57
C GLN A 31 60.15 41.01 -21.55
N VAL A 32 60.35 40.76 -22.85
CA VAL A 32 59.29 40.90 -23.86
C VAL A 32 58.11 39.97 -23.55
N VAL A 33 58.37 38.72 -23.15
CA VAL A 33 57.32 37.75 -22.77
C VAL A 33 56.48 38.29 -21.61
N LYS A 34 57.10 38.90 -20.60
CA LYS A 34 56.37 39.49 -19.47
C LYS A 34 55.38 40.58 -19.93
N TYR A 35 55.86 41.54 -20.72
CA TYR A 35 55.00 42.59 -21.25
C TYR A 35 53.95 42.05 -22.23
N LEU A 36 54.19 40.91 -22.89
CA LEU A 36 53.18 40.25 -23.73
C LEU A 36 52.02 39.67 -22.92
N HIS A 37 52.28 39.09 -21.74
CA HIS A 37 51.22 38.56 -20.85
C HIS A 37 50.30 39.65 -20.28
N GLU A 38 50.79 40.87 -20.13
CA GLU A 38 50.05 41.98 -19.51
C GLU A 38 49.25 42.82 -20.52
N VAL A 39 49.37 42.53 -21.82
CA VAL A 39 48.69 43.27 -22.88
C VAL A 39 47.18 43.18 -22.73
N ASN A 40 46.52 44.34 -22.75
CA ASN A 40 45.06 44.45 -22.80
C ASN A 40 44.66 45.67 -23.61
N PHE A 41 44.19 45.46 -24.84
CA PHE A 41 43.79 46.54 -25.75
C PHE A 41 42.51 46.18 -26.51
N THR A 42 41.90 47.17 -27.14
CA THR A 42 40.74 46.98 -28.02
C THR A 42 41.16 47.25 -29.46
N THR A 43 40.84 46.34 -30.37
CA THR A 43 41.08 46.49 -31.81
C THR A 43 40.15 47.55 -32.42
N HIS A 44 40.45 47.98 -33.64
CA HIS A 44 39.58 48.90 -34.38
C HIS A 44 38.17 48.34 -34.65
N THR A 45 38.01 47.01 -34.61
CA THR A 45 36.72 46.30 -34.73
C THR A 45 35.96 46.22 -33.40
N GLY A 46 36.50 46.78 -32.31
CA GLY A 46 35.87 46.78 -30.98
C GLY A 46 36.17 45.52 -30.15
N GLU A 47 37.06 44.64 -30.61
CA GLU A 47 37.38 43.40 -29.91
C GLU A 47 38.45 43.64 -28.87
N ARG A 48 38.20 43.20 -27.63
CA ARG A 48 39.16 43.30 -26.54
C ARG A 48 40.09 42.09 -26.56
N VAL A 49 41.39 42.31 -26.72
CA VAL A 49 42.43 41.29 -26.75
C VAL A 49 43.23 41.36 -25.46
N TYR A 50 43.21 40.26 -24.72
CA TYR A 50 44.01 40.04 -23.51
C TYR A 50 44.30 38.54 -23.37
N PHE A 51 45.32 38.21 -22.56
CA PHE A 51 45.75 36.85 -22.31
C PHE A 51 45.51 36.46 -20.85
N ASP A 52 45.25 35.19 -20.61
CA ASP A 52 45.20 34.63 -19.26
C ASP A 52 46.60 34.34 -18.69
N LEU A 53 46.65 33.74 -17.49
CA LEU A 53 47.92 33.40 -16.83
C LEU A 53 48.78 32.41 -17.64
N ASN A 54 48.18 31.60 -18.50
CA ASN A 54 48.87 30.65 -19.36
C ASN A 54 49.27 31.26 -20.71
N GLY A 55 48.84 32.49 -21.00
CA GLY A 55 49.07 33.16 -22.28
C GLY A 55 48.00 32.86 -23.33
N ASP A 56 46.86 32.28 -22.94
CA ASP A 56 45.78 31.96 -23.85
C ASP A 56 44.86 33.18 -24.04
N PRO A 57 44.51 33.54 -25.29
CA PRO A 57 43.56 34.61 -25.54
C PRO A 57 42.14 34.16 -25.18
N THR A 58 41.27 35.13 -24.95
CA THR A 58 39.86 34.82 -24.68
C THR A 58 39.19 34.15 -25.89
N ALA A 59 38.66 32.95 -25.67
CA ALA A 59 38.04 32.14 -26.71
C ALA A 59 36.77 32.79 -27.26
N ARG A 60 36.76 32.99 -28.59
CA ARG A 60 35.61 33.44 -29.36
C ARG A 60 35.47 32.58 -30.61
N TYR A 61 34.28 32.05 -30.84
CA TYR A 61 34.00 31.16 -31.96
C TYR A 61 32.69 31.52 -32.65
N GLU A 62 32.66 31.33 -33.97
CA GLU A 62 31.43 31.31 -34.72
C GLU A 62 30.88 29.89 -34.79
N LEU A 63 29.57 29.74 -34.64
CA LEU A 63 28.87 28.49 -34.91
C LEU A 63 28.41 28.48 -36.35
N VAL A 64 28.86 27.50 -37.13
CA VAL A 64 28.57 27.40 -38.55
C VAL A 64 27.73 26.16 -38.83
N ASN A 65 26.61 26.33 -39.54
CA ASN A 65 25.80 25.25 -40.08
C ASN A 65 26.03 25.14 -41.60
N TRP A 66 26.18 23.92 -42.08
CA TRP A 66 26.44 23.60 -43.48
C TRP A 66 25.09 23.30 -44.14
N GLN A 67 24.62 24.20 -44.99
CA GLN A 67 23.28 24.15 -45.58
C GLN A 67 23.38 23.94 -47.08
N LYS A 68 22.55 23.06 -47.65
CA LYS A 68 22.49 22.88 -49.10
C LYS A 68 21.63 23.98 -49.71
N GLY A 69 22.19 24.82 -50.56
CA GLY A 69 21.47 25.85 -51.30
C GLY A 69 20.57 25.26 -52.38
N GLU A 70 19.68 26.08 -52.93
CA GLU A 70 18.77 25.70 -54.05
C GLU A 70 19.54 25.28 -55.32
N ASP A 71 20.75 25.81 -55.48
CA ASP A 71 21.74 25.49 -56.51
C ASP A 71 22.43 24.13 -56.31
N GLY A 72 22.18 23.47 -55.18
CA GLY A 72 22.79 22.19 -54.82
C GLY A 72 24.16 22.31 -54.15
N GLU A 73 24.72 23.51 -54.07
CA GLU A 73 26.00 23.83 -53.44
C GLU A 73 25.88 23.94 -51.91
N ILE A 74 26.96 23.64 -51.20
CA ILE A 74 27.00 23.75 -49.74
C ILE A 74 27.36 25.19 -49.35
N LYS A 75 26.50 25.83 -48.55
CA LYS A 75 26.67 27.17 -48.00
C LYS A 75 26.93 27.09 -46.51
N PHE A 76 27.97 27.77 -46.05
CA PHE A 76 28.33 27.88 -44.64
C PHE A 76 27.61 29.08 -44.05
N VAL A 77 26.65 28.84 -43.17
CA VAL A 77 25.82 29.89 -42.55
C VAL A 77 26.16 29.97 -41.08
N THR A 78 26.59 31.16 -40.63
CA THR A 78 26.82 31.42 -39.20
C THR A 78 25.47 31.51 -38.49
N ILE A 79 25.26 30.61 -37.54
CA ILE A 79 24.00 30.43 -36.78
C ILE A 79 24.13 30.83 -35.32
N GLY A 80 25.32 31.21 -34.87
CA GLY A 80 25.56 31.58 -33.49
C GLY A 80 26.99 31.97 -33.21
N TYR A 81 27.24 32.38 -31.98
CA TYR A 81 28.54 32.78 -31.48
C TYR A 81 28.76 32.26 -30.07
N TYR A 82 30.01 31.91 -29.78
CA TYR A 82 30.49 31.67 -28.43
C TYR A 82 31.51 32.75 -28.07
N ASP A 83 31.32 33.44 -26.95
CA ASP A 83 32.26 34.42 -26.41
C ASP A 83 32.49 34.15 -24.92
N ALA A 84 33.67 33.63 -24.60
CA ALA A 84 34.05 33.31 -23.22
C ALA A 84 34.22 34.55 -22.33
N SER A 85 34.33 35.75 -22.89
CA SER A 85 34.42 37.00 -22.12
C SER A 85 33.09 37.41 -21.46
N LEU A 86 31.97 36.82 -21.89
CA LEU A 86 30.65 37.12 -21.35
C LEU A 86 30.36 36.37 -20.04
N PRO A 87 29.42 36.86 -19.21
CA PRO A 87 28.98 36.15 -18.01
C PRO A 87 28.38 34.77 -18.31
N ALA A 88 28.48 33.85 -17.34
CA ALA A 88 27.88 32.53 -17.42
C ALA A 88 26.39 32.60 -17.84
N GLY A 89 26.00 31.78 -18.82
CA GLY A 89 24.66 31.78 -19.40
C GLY A 89 24.46 32.74 -20.57
N LYS A 90 25.39 33.67 -20.84
CA LYS A 90 25.38 34.54 -22.04
C LYS A 90 26.52 34.25 -23.03
N GLN A 91 27.44 33.37 -22.66
CA GLN A 91 28.61 33.02 -23.47
C GLN A 91 28.23 32.35 -24.79
N PHE A 92 27.12 31.62 -24.84
CA PHE A 92 26.67 30.91 -26.02
C PHE A 92 25.36 31.51 -26.53
N THR A 93 25.37 32.02 -27.76
CA THR A 93 24.18 32.53 -28.43
C THR A 93 23.99 31.78 -29.73
N MET A 94 22.80 31.22 -29.94
CA MET A 94 22.47 30.45 -31.13
C MET A 94 21.07 30.85 -31.60
N ASN A 95 20.93 31.09 -32.90
CA ASN A 95 19.67 31.47 -33.52
C ASN A 95 19.02 30.22 -34.13
N ASP A 96 18.00 29.69 -33.46
CA ASP A 96 17.36 28.43 -33.83
C ASP A 96 16.61 28.49 -35.17
N ASN A 97 16.21 29.68 -35.63
CA ASN A 97 15.40 29.86 -36.84
C ASN A 97 16.16 29.55 -38.15
N ASN A 98 17.50 29.61 -38.13
CA ASN A 98 18.33 29.48 -39.33
C ASN A 98 19.08 28.14 -39.37
N ILE A 99 18.70 27.15 -38.56
CA ILE A 99 19.39 25.87 -38.50
C ILE A 99 18.70 24.87 -39.42
N PHE A 100 19.45 24.29 -40.35
CA PHE A 100 18.98 23.16 -41.14
C PHE A 100 19.40 21.85 -40.46
N TRP A 101 18.45 20.94 -40.25
CA TRP A 101 18.71 19.59 -39.73
C TRP A 101 18.61 18.56 -40.85
N ALA A 102 19.38 17.47 -40.73
CA ALA A 102 19.33 16.37 -41.69
C ALA A 102 18.00 15.60 -41.53
N GLY A 103 17.17 15.59 -42.58
CA GLY A 103 15.84 14.98 -42.56
C GLY A 103 14.74 16.05 -42.56
N ASP A 104 14.13 16.27 -41.40
CA ASP A 104 13.14 17.34 -41.20
C ASP A 104 13.87 18.67 -40.87
N PRO A 105 13.76 19.71 -41.71
CA PRO A 105 14.48 20.97 -41.52
C PRO A 105 14.16 21.66 -40.19
N PHE A 106 12.97 21.41 -39.61
CA PHE A 106 12.44 22.20 -38.50
C PHE A 106 12.54 21.52 -37.14
N THR A 107 12.93 20.24 -37.08
CA THR A 107 13.00 19.49 -35.82
C THR A 107 14.42 19.04 -35.49
N LYS A 108 14.92 19.49 -34.34
CA LYS A 108 16.19 19.04 -33.79
C LYS A 108 16.12 17.54 -33.46
N PRO A 109 17.03 16.71 -33.99
CA PRO A 109 17.05 15.29 -33.66
C PRO A 109 17.45 15.08 -32.20
N LYS A 110 16.77 14.15 -31.52
CA LYS A 110 17.12 13.72 -30.17
C LYS A 110 18.09 12.54 -30.26
N SER A 111 19.29 12.69 -29.71
CA SER A 111 20.28 11.62 -29.63
C SER A 111 20.14 10.85 -28.31
N VAL A 112 19.04 10.11 -28.17
CA VAL A 112 18.78 9.25 -27.00
C VAL A 112 18.76 7.77 -27.43
N CYS A 113 19.32 6.90 -26.59
CA CYS A 113 19.34 5.45 -26.88
C CYS A 113 18.03 4.76 -26.47
N SER A 114 17.51 5.17 -25.32
CA SER A 114 16.23 4.72 -24.77
C SER A 114 15.39 5.94 -24.42
N GLU A 115 14.10 5.86 -24.72
CA GLU A 115 13.12 6.85 -24.27
C GLU A 115 12.95 6.82 -22.75
N SER A 116 12.46 7.92 -22.18
CA SER A 116 12.18 8.01 -20.76
C SER A 116 11.12 7.01 -20.30
N CYS A 117 11.36 6.35 -19.18
CA CYS A 117 10.45 5.39 -18.57
C CYS A 117 9.31 6.11 -17.85
N GLN A 118 8.07 5.74 -18.18
CA GLN A 118 6.88 6.29 -17.55
C GLN A 118 6.74 5.78 -16.09
N PRO A 119 6.01 6.51 -15.23
CA PRO A 119 5.59 6.00 -13.93
C PRO A 119 4.98 4.60 -14.04
N GLY A 120 5.17 3.77 -13.03
CA GLY A 120 4.81 2.35 -13.03
C GLY A 120 5.92 1.41 -13.53
N THR A 121 6.98 1.96 -14.11
CA THR A 121 8.14 1.21 -14.60
C THR A 121 9.44 1.66 -13.92
N SER A 122 10.45 0.80 -14.00
CA SER A 122 11.81 1.06 -13.55
C SER A 122 12.83 0.78 -14.66
N GLN A 123 13.92 1.54 -14.65
CA GLN A 123 15.02 1.36 -15.59
C GLN A 123 15.85 0.12 -15.24
N ALA A 124 15.91 -0.82 -16.17
CA ALA A 124 16.76 -1.98 -16.09
C ALA A 124 17.99 -1.82 -16.98
N VAL A 125 19.16 -2.03 -16.37
CA VAL A 125 20.45 -1.98 -17.06
C VAL A 125 20.58 -3.16 -18.01
N ILE A 126 20.90 -2.88 -19.27
CA ILE A 126 21.17 -3.90 -20.29
C ILE A 126 22.67 -4.23 -20.25
N ARG A 127 23.02 -5.48 -19.90
CA ARG A 127 24.42 -5.92 -19.87
C ARG A 127 25.06 -5.75 -21.25
N GLY A 128 26.25 -5.14 -21.27
CA GLY A 128 27.02 -4.90 -22.50
C GLY A 128 26.65 -3.62 -23.26
N LYS A 129 25.70 -2.81 -22.78
CA LYS A 129 25.37 -1.49 -23.35
C LYS A 129 25.79 -0.34 -22.41
N PRO A 130 25.95 0.90 -22.94
CA PRO A 130 26.19 2.09 -22.12
C PRO A 130 25.02 2.41 -21.18
N ILE A 131 25.28 3.20 -20.14
CA ILE A 131 24.30 3.56 -19.09
C ILE A 131 23.05 4.28 -19.65
N CYS A 132 23.20 5.04 -20.74
CA CYS A 132 22.07 5.71 -21.41
C CYS A 132 21.12 4.75 -22.15
N CYS A 133 21.50 3.48 -22.30
CA CYS A 133 20.70 2.44 -22.95
C CYS A 133 20.12 1.48 -21.91
N PHE A 134 18.89 1.74 -21.50
CA PHE A 134 18.15 0.94 -20.53
C PHE A 134 16.84 0.40 -21.11
N SER A 135 16.21 -0.54 -20.41
CA SER A 135 14.88 -1.05 -20.73
C SER A 135 13.92 -0.70 -19.59
N CYS A 136 12.72 -0.21 -19.92
CA CYS A 136 11.68 0.07 -18.92
C CYS A 136 10.95 -1.23 -18.56
N ILE A 137 11.08 -1.69 -17.32
CA ILE A 137 10.44 -2.90 -16.82
C ILE A 137 9.35 -2.51 -15.81
N PRO A 138 8.12 -3.06 -15.91
CA PRO A 138 7.06 -2.77 -14.94
C PRO A 138 7.46 -3.20 -13.52
N CYS A 139 7.03 -2.42 -12.54
CA CYS A 139 7.23 -2.75 -11.13
C CYS A 139 6.49 -4.03 -10.74
N ALA A 140 7.03 -4.75 -9.75
CA ALA A 140 6.40 -5.96 -9.23
C ALA A 140 5.07 -5.66 -8.50
N ALA A 141 4.24 -6.69 -8.32
CA ALA A 141 2.99 -6.55 -7.57
C ALA A 141 3.28 -6.13 -6.11
N GLY A 142 2.56 -5.11 -5.63
CA GLY A 142 2.80 -4.49 -4.33
C GLY A 142 3.92 -3.43 -4.31
N GLU A 143 4.56 -3.16 -5.46
CA GLU A 143 5.52 -2.09 -5.64
C GLU A 143 5.01 -1.05 -6.64
N ILE A 144 5.52 0.18 -6.52
CA ILE A 144 5.16 1.32 -7.37
C ILE A 144 6.38 2.11 -7.84
N SER A 145 6.19 2.88 -8.91
CA SER A 145 7.11 3.93 -9.35
C SER A 145 6.30 5.17 -9.70
N ASN A 146 6.44 6.24 -8.92
CA ASN A 146 5.67 7.48 -9.10
C ASN A 146 6.44 8.57 -9.86
N VAL A 147 7.73 8.35 -10.16
CA VAL A 147 8.59 9.31 -10.85
C VAL A 147 9.03 8.71 -12.20
N THR A 148 9.08 9.55 -13.22
CA THR A 148 9.67 9.25 -14.52
C THR A 148 11.15 8.86 -14.36
N ASP A 149 11.63 7.90 -15.15
CA ASP A 149 13.03 7.48 -15.14
C ASP A 149 13.56 6.97 -13.79
N SER A 150 12.68 6.40 -12.95
CA SER A 150 13.11 5.76 -11.71
C SER A 150 13.96 4.51 -11.99
N THR A 151 15.04 4.33 -11.25
CA THR A 151 15.89 3.12 -11.30
C THR A 151 15.40 2.01 -10.37
N LYS A 152 14.47 2.31 -9.46
CA LYS A 152 13.98 1.38 -8.44
C LYS A 152 12.48 1.53 -8.22
N CYS A 153 11.82 0.42 -7.95
CA CYS A 153 10.44 0.40 -7.47
C CYS A 153 10.41 0.49 -5.94
N ILE A 154 9.37 1.12 -5.41
CA ILE A 154 9.15 1.34 -3.98
C ILE A 154 8.01 0.44 -3.54
N LYS A 155 8.22 -0.32 -2.46
CA LYS A 155 7.18 -1.20 -1.90
C LYS A 155 6.12 -0.41 -1.13
N CYS A 156 4.85 -0.72 -1.37
CA CYS A 156 3.75 -0.09 -0.63
C CYS A 156 3.75 -0.48 0.86
N PRO A 157 3.30 0.41 1.76
CA PRO A 157 3.06 0.08 3.17
C PRO A 157 2.01 -1.04 3.32
N LEU A 158 1.99 -1.71 4.48
CA LEU A 158 1.16 -2.91 4.72
C LEU A 158 -0.35 -2.74 4.43
N GLU A 159 -0.89 -1.54 4.68
CA GLU A 159 -2.31 -1.20 4.48
C GLU A 159 -2.66 -0.89 3.02
N TYR A 160 -1.66 -0.72 2.18
CA TYR A 160 -1.79 -0.29 0.80
C TYR A 160 -1.29 -1.37 -0.17
N TRP A 161 -1.76 -1.27 -1.41
CA TRP A 161 -1.39 -2.12 -2.53
C TRP A 161 -1.17 -1.27 -3.77
N SER A 162 -0.36 -1.73 -4.71
CA SER A 162 -0.17 -0.98 -5.94
C SER A 162 -1.42 -1.07 -6.83
N ASN A 163 -1.79 0.07 -7.44
CA ASN A 163 -2.83 0.11 -8.46
C ASN A 163 -2.44 -0.71 -9.71
N GLU A 164 -3.36 -0.81 -10.67
CA GLU A 164 -3.16 -1.59 -11.90
C GLU A 164 -1.94 -1.09 -12.71
N ASP A 165 -1.78 0.23 -12.79
CA ASP A 165 -0.67 0.90 -13.49
C ASP A 165 0.64 0.97 -12.66
N ARG A 166 0.65 0.48 -11.41
CA ARG A 166 1.81 0.52 -10.49
C ARG A 166 2.38 1.93 -10.24
N THR A 167 1.56 2.96 -10.35
CA THR A 167 1.96 4.36 -10.15
C THR A 167 1.73 4.84 -8.72
N GLU A 168 0.73 4.28 -8.03
CA GLU A 168 0.29 4.74 -6.72
C GLU A 168 -0.09 3.58 -5.79
N CYS A 169 0.08 3.83 -4.49
CA CYS A 169 -0.34 2.92 -3.43
C CYS A 169 -1.79 3.24 -3.04
N ILE A 170 -2.72 2.36 -3.38
CA ILE A 170 -4.14 2.43 -3.05
C ILE A 170 -4.45 1.57 -1.82
N LEU A 171 -5.46 1.96 -1.03
CA LEU A 171 -5.83 1.19 0.16
C LEU A 171 -6.31 -0.22 -0.27
N LYS A 172 -5.82 -1.27 0.41
CA LYS A 172 -6.27 -2.64 0.13
C LYS A 172 -7.78 -2.76 0.28
N LYS A 173 -8.42 -3.48 -0.64
CA LYS A 173 -9.84 -3.82 -0.50
C LYS A 173 -10.01 -4.76 0.69
N VAL A 174 -11.00 -4.45 1.53
CA VAL A 174 -11.37 -5.28 2.68
C VAL A 174 -12.40 -6.29 2.19
N GLU A 175 -12.05 -7.57 2.20
CA GLU A 175 -13.00 -8.65 1.96
C GLU A 175 -13.52 -9.19 3.30
N PHE A 176 -14.83 -9.39 3.36
CA PHE A 176 -15.54 -9.95 4.51
C PHE A 176 -16.65 -10.85 3.97
N LEU A 177 -17.04 -11.88 4.74
CA LEU A 177 -18.08 -12.82 4.32
C LEU A 177 -19.41 -12.08 4.12
N THR A 178 -19.76 -11.81 2.86
CA THR A 178 -20.97 -11.06 2.51
C THR A 178 -22.13 -12.01 2.18
N PHE A 179 -23.36 -11.54 2.33
CA PHE A 179 -24.55 -12.24 1.84
C PHE A 179 -24.54 -12.46 0.31
N GLY A 180 -23.70 -11.73 -0.42
CA GLY A 180 -23.57 -11.84 -1.89
C GLY A 180 -22.71 -13.02 -2.34
N GLU A 181 -21.80 -13.50 -1.49
CA GLU A 181 -20.88 -14.60 -1.79
C GLU A 181 -21.57 -15.96 -1.73
N THR A 182 -21.02 -16.95 -2.44
CA THR A 182 -21.59 -18.32 -2.51
C THR A 182 -21.71 -18.97 -1.14
N MET A 183 -20.66 -18.87 -0.31
CA MET A 183 -20.66 -19.39 1.08
C MET A 183 -21.73 -18.69 1.94
N GLY A 184 -21.81 -17.36 1.88
CA GLY A 184 -22.82 -16.58 2.61
C GLY A 184 -24.26 -16.93 2.21
N LYS A 185 -24.52 -17.11 0.90
CA LYS A 185 -25.82 -17.53 0.38
C LYS A 185 -26.22 -18.92 0.88
N MET A 186 -25.31 -19.89 0.84
CA MET A 186 -25.57 -21.25 1.31
C MET A 186 -25.88 -21.29 2.80
N LEU A 187 -25.08 -20.62 3.62
CA LEU A 187 -25.30 -20.53 5.07
C LEU A 187 -26.64 -19.86 5.40
N THR A 188 -26.97 -18.76 4.71
CA THR A 188 -28.24 -18.06 4.90
C THR A 188 -29.43 -18.94 4.54
N ALA A 189 -29.37 -19.65 3.41
CA ALA A 189 -30.42 -20.56 2.98
C ALA A 189 -30.66 -21.68 4.00
N ILE A 190 -29.60 -22.37 4.44
CA ILE A 190 -29.69 -23.45 5.43
C ILE A 190 -30.25 -22.92 6.76
N SER A 191 -29.79 -21.76 7.22
CA SER A 191 -30.28 -21.13 8.45
C SER A 191 -31.77 -20.81 8.39
N VAL A 192 -32.26 -20.21 7.29
CA VAL A 192 -33.66 -19.80 7.15
C VAL A 192 -34.57 -21.01 7.00
N ILE A 193 -34.13 -22.02 6.25
CA ILE A 193 -34.87 -23.28 6.11
C ILE A 193 -34.95 -24.00 7.46
N GLY A 194 -33.83 -24.14 8.17
CA GLY A 194 -33.80 -24.77 9.49
C GLY A 194 -34.67 -24.06 10.52
N ALA A 195 -34.59 -22.73 10.59
CA ALA A 195 -35.42 -21.92 11.49
C ALA A 195 -36.91 -22.04 11.14
N SER A 196 -37.27 -22.02 9.84
CA SER A 196 -38.67 -22.13 9.40
C SER A 196 -39.27 -23.51 9.67
N LEU A 197 -38.53 -24.60 9.44
CA LEU A 197 -38.96 -25.95 9.80
C LEU A 197 -39.17 -26.08 11.31
N THR A 198 -38.25 -25.55 12.12
CA THR A 198 -38.35 -25.61 13.59
C THR A 198 -39.50 -24.75 14.12
N ALA A 199 -39.77 -23.61 13.48
CA ALA A 199 -40.93 -22.78 13.81
C ALA A 199 -42.24 -23.48 13.43
N ALA A 200 -42.29 -24.14 12.26
CA ALA A 200 -43.45 -24.92 11.83
C ALA A 200 -43.75 -26.08 12.79
N THR A 201 -42.73 -26.80 13.25
CA THR A 201 -42.94 -27.83 14.29
C THR A 201 -43.42 -27.20 15.59
N GLY A 202 -42.85 -26.08 16.02
CA GLY A 202 -43.36 -25.32 17.17
C GLY A 202 -44.83 -24.91 17.06
N LEU A 203 -45.28 -24.45 15.89
CA LEU A 203 -46.68 -24.10 15.64
C LEU A 203 -47.60 -25.31 15.70
N ILE A 204 -47.17 -26.46 15.17
CA ILE A 204 -47.93 -27.72 15.28
C ILE A 204 -48.05 -28.14 16.75
N PHE A 205 -46.95 -28.12 17.50
CA PHE A 205 -46.95 -28.41 18.94
C PHE A 205 -47.86 -27.46 19.74
N PHE A 206 -47.89 -26.18 19.36
CA PHE A 206 -48.78 -25.19 19.96
C PHE A 206 -50.25 -25.45 19.65
N HIS A 207 -50.58 -25.80 18.40
CA HIS A 207 -51.96 -26.10 18.02
C HIS A 207 -52.49 -27.37 18.70
N PHE A 208 -51.66 -28.40 18.84
CA PHE A 208 -52.01 -29.67 19.49
C PHE A 208 -51.62 -29.72 20.98
N MET A 209 -51.47 -28.56 21.65
CA MET A 209 -51.00 -28.49 23.04
C MET A 209 -51.90 -29.25 24.03
N GLU A 210 -53.20 -29.34 23.74
CA GLU A 210 -54.18 -30.05 24.58
C GLU A 210 -54.16 -31.57 24.41
N THR A 211 -53.41 -32.11 23.45
CA THR A 211 -53.34 -33.55 23.23
C THR A 211 -52.57 -34.25 24.37
N PRO A 212 -53.01 -35.45 24.81
CA PRO A 212 -52.38 -36.17 25.91
C PRO A 212 -50.90 -36.52 25.64
N ILE A 213 -50.52 -36.61 24.37
CA ILE A 213 -49.13 -36.86 23.93
C ILE A 213 -48.23 -35.66 24.27
N VAL A 214 -48.70 -34.43 24.05
CA VAL A 214 -47.92 -33.20 24.31
C VAL A 214 -47.91 -32.87 25.81
N LYS A 215 -49.02 -33.07 26.53
CA LYS A 215 -49.08 -32.91 27.99
C LYS A 215 -48.22 -33.91 28.75
N ALA A 216 -48.13 -35.16 28.27
CA ALA A 216 -47.26 -36.17 28.89
C ALA A 216 -45.76 -35.86 28.69
N ASN A 217 -45.40 -35.16 27.62
CA ASN A 217 -44.03 -34.82 27.27
C ASN A 217 -43.70 -33.36 27.64
N ASN A 218 -43.71 -33.06 28.95
CA ASN A 218 -43.41 -31.77 29.60
C ASN A 218 -43.31 -30.60 28.60
N SER A 219 -44.47 -30.03 28.25
CA SER A 219 -44.64 -29.12 27.11
C SER A 219 -43.72 -27.91 27.19
N GLU A 220 -43.46 -27.37 28.39
CA GLU A 220 -42.58 -26.22 28.59
C GLU A 220 -41.14 -26.46 28.11
N LEU A 221 -40.54 -27.60 28.45
CA LEU A 221 -39.18 -27.96 28.01
C LEU A 221 -39.10 -28.20 26.51
N SER A 222 -40.16 -28.77 25.93
CA SER A 222 -40.26 -28.98 24.48
C SER A 222 -40.27 -27.64 23.73
N PHE A 223 -41.03 -26.65 24.22
CA PHE A 223 -41.04 -25.30 23.64
C PHE A 223 -39.71 -24.57 23.83
N LEU A 224 -39.06 -24.68 25.00
CA LEU A 224 -37.74 -24.10 25.24
C LEU A 224 -36.67 -24.69 24.31
N LEU A 225 -36.71 -26.01 24.08
CA LEU A 225 -35.82 -26.67 23.14
C LEU A 225 -36.03 -26.17 21.71
N LEU A 226 -37.28 -26.09 21.23
CA LEU A 226 -37.60 -25.59 19.89
C LEU A 226 -37.18 -24.13 19.72
N PHE A 227 -37.42 -23.30 20.74
CA PHE A 227 -36.96 -21.91 20.75
C PHE A 227 -35.43 -21.82 20.66
N SER A 228 -34.70 -22.61 21.46
CA SER A 228 -33.23 -22.65 21.43
C SER A 228 -32.69 -23.10 20.07
N LEU A 229 -33.32 -24.08 19.41
CA LEU A 229 -32.94 -24.54 18.07
C LEU A 229 -33.13 -23.44 17.01
N ILE A 230 -34.23 -22.68 17.07
CA ILE A 230 -34.43 -21.51 16.19
C ILE A 230 -33.28 -20.51 16.37
N LEU A 231 -32.93 -20.19 17.62
CA LEU A 231 -31.81 -19.29 17.92
C LEU A 231 -30.46 -19.85 17.45
N CYS A 232 -30.23 -21.17 17.54
CA CYS A 232 -29.03 -21.82 17.02
C CYS A 232 -28.90 -21.65 15.50
N PHE A 233 -29.98 -21.84 14.74
CA PHE A 233 -29.99 -21.57 13.30
C PHE A 233 -29.70 -20.09 13.03
N LEU A 234 -30.43 -19.17 13.67
CA LEU A 234 -30.25 -17.73 13.49
C LEU A 234 -28.85 -17.24 13.91
N CYS A 235 -28.20 -17.89 14.87
CA CYS A 235 -26.85 -17.56 15.30
C CYS A 235 -25.85 -17.64 14.15
N SER A 236 -26.03 -18.56 13.19
CA SER A 236 -25.16 -18.66 12.01
C SER A 236 -25.19 -17.39 11.15
N LEU A 237 -26.30 -16.64 11.14
CA LEU A 237 -26.41 -15.36 10.43
C LEU A 237 -25.58 -14.25 11.09
N THR A 238 -25.37 -14.31 12.41
CA THR A 238 -24.45 -13.39 13.11
C THR A 238 -22.99 -13.59 12.71
N PHE A 239 -22.69 -14.72 12.04
CA PHE A 239 -21.40 -14.98 11.41
C PHE A 239 -21.22 -14.29 10.03
N ILE A 240 -22.27 -13.68 9.48
CA ILE A 240 -22.26 -13.02 8.18
C ILE A 240 -22.33 -11.50 8.36
N GLY A 241 -21.55 -10.75 7.56
CA GLY A 241 -21.52 -9.29 7.59
C GLY A 241 -20.19 -8.71 8.06
N ARG A 242 -20.10 -7.37 8.08
CA ARG A 242 -18.86 -6.64 8.39
C ARG A 242 -18.56 -6.73 9.89
N PRO A 243 -17.42 -7.30 10.32
CA PRO A 243 -17.08 -7.40 11.73
C PRO A 243 -16.83 -6.00 12.32
N SER A 244 -17.70 -5.63 13.26
CA SER A 244 -17.55 -4.48 14.16
C SER A 244 -17.21 -4.98 15.57
N GLN A 245 -16.77 -4.09 16.47
CA GLN A 245 -16.49 -4.47 17.87
C GLN A 245 -17.69 -5.18 18.52
N TRP A 246 -18.89 -4.61 18.37
CA TRP A 246 -20.13 -5.21 18.86
C TRP A 246 -20.47 -6.52 18.15
N SER A 247 -20.29 -6.61 16.83
CA SER A 247 -20.58 -7.83 16.08
C SER A 247 -19.67 -8.99 16.49
N CYS A 248 -18.39 -8.73 16.77
CA CYS A 248 -17.45 -9.75 17.23
C CYS A 248 -17.80 -10.25 18.63
N MET A 249 -18.14 -9.35 19.55
CA MET A 249 -18.60 -9.72 20.89
C MET A 249 -19.89 -10.56 20.82
N LEU A 250 -20.90 -10.11 20.06
CA LEU A 250 -22.19 -10.79 19.96
C LEU A 250 -22.09 -12.18 19.31
N ARG A 251 -21.31 -12.33 18.25
CA ARG A 251 -21.16 -13.60 17.52
C ARG A 251 -20.76 -14.77 18.43
N HIS A 252 -19.71 -14.59 19.22
CA HIS A 252 -19.21 -15.66 20.10
C HIS A 252 -20.06 -15.85 21.35
N THR A 253 -20.60 -14.76 21.92
CA THR A 253 -21.44 -14.83 23.12
C THR A 253 -22.81 -15.43 22.83
N VAL A 254 -23.48 -15.02 21.75
CA VAL A 254 -24.77 -15.59 21.33
C VAL A 254 -24.59 -17.07 21.01
N PHE A 255 -23.54 -17.43 20.27
CA PHE A 255 -23.21 -18.85 20.00
C PHE A 255 -23.05 -19.65 21.30
N GLY A 256 -22.25 -19.17 22.24
CA GLY A 256 -22.00 -19.87 23.49
C GLY A 256 -23.25 -20.05 24.35
N VAL A 257 -24.10 -19.02 24.44
CA VAL A 257 -25.31 -19.04 25.27
C VAL A 257 -26.42 -19.88 24.64
N THR A 258 -26.64 -19.80 23.33
CA THR A 258 -27.69 -20.58 22.65
C THR A 258 -27.38 -22.07 22.66
N PHE A 259 -26.13 -22.46 22.43
CA PHE A 259 -25.71 -23.86 22.51
C PHE A 259 -25.83 -24.43 23.93
N ALA A 260 -25.41 -23.68 24.95
CA ALA A 260 -25.56 -24.13 26.34
C ALA A 260 -27.04 -24.29 26.73
N MET A 261 -27.92 -23.39 26.27
CA MET A 261 -29.36 -23.51 26.47
C MET A 261 -29.93 -24.76 25.79
N CYS A 262 -29.55 -25.02 24.55
CA CYS A 262 -29.98 -26.20 23.80
C CYS A 262 -29.54 -27.50 24.50
N MET A 263 -28.25 -27.61 24.86
CA MET A 263 -27.72 -28.80 25.53
C MET A 263 -28.33 -29.00 26.92
N SER A 264 -28.54 -27.93 27.68
CA SER A 264 -29.23 -27.99 28.98
C SER A 264 -30.66 -28.52 28.85
N CYS A 265 -31.40 -28.11 27.80
CA CYS A 265 -32.75 -28.61 27.55
C CYS A 265 -32.74 -30.12 27.19
N VAL A 266 -31.78 -30.56 26.38
CA VAL A 266 -31.61 -31.98 26.03
C VAL A 266 -31.27 -32.79 27.28
N LEU A 267 -30.31 -32.34 28.08
CA LEU A 267 -29.90 -33.00 29.32
C LEU A 267 -31.05 -33.07 30.34
N ALA A 268 -31.84 -32.01 30.48
CA ALA A 268 -33.03 -32.05 31.33
C ALA A 268 -34.02 -33.11 30.85
N LYS A 269 -34.30 -33.19 29.53
CA LYS A 269 -35.19 -34.20 28.95
C LYS A 269 -34.66 -35.63 29.12
N THR A 270 -33.36 -35.87 28.93
CA THR A 270 -32.78 -37.21 29.08
C THR A 270 -32.87 -37.69 30.53
N ILE A 271 -32.62 -36.81 31.51
CA ILE A 271 -32.77 -37.13 32.94
C ILE A 271 -34.22 -37.52 33.27
N VAL A 272 -35.22 -36.85 32.70
CA VAL A 272 -36.64 -37.23 32.90
C VAL A 272 -36.88 -38.65 32.43
N VAL A 273 -36.43 -38.99 31.22
CA VAL A 273 -36.62 -40.31 30.62
C VAL A 273 -35.91 -41.38 31.46
N VAL A 274 -34.66 -41.16 31.86
CA VAL A 274 -33.90 -42.10 32.68
C VAL A 274 -34.54 -42.31 34.05
N ASN A 275 -35.02 -41.24 34.69
CA ASN A 275 -35.69 -41.34 35.98
C ASN A 275 -37.04 -42.07 35.88
N ALA A 276 -37.78 -41.91 34.79
CA ALA A 276 -39.02 -42.66 34.55
C ALA A 276 -38.76 -44.18 34.45
N PHE A 277 -37.69 -44.58 33.77
CA PHE A 277 -37.29 -45.99 33.70
C PHE A 277 -36.78 -46.52 35.04
N LYS A 278 -35.96 -45.75 35.77
CA LYS A 278 -35.45 -46.17 37.08
C LYS A 278 -36.55 -46.28 38.14
N ALA A 279 -37.52 -45.37 38.14
CA ALA A 279 -38.67 -45.42 39.04
C ALA A 279 -39.58 -46.64 38.81
N SER A 280 -39.53 -47.23 37.62
CA SER A 280 -40.26 -48.47 37.30
C SER A 280 -39.58 -49.74 37.85
N VAL A 281 -38.35 -49.64 38.37
CA VAL A 281 -37.62 -50.75 39.00
C VAL A 281 -37.93 -50.78 40.50
N PRO A 282 -38.54 -51.86 41.04
CA PRO A 282 -38.89 -51.95 42.45
C PRO A 282 -37.62 -51.95 43.33
N GLY A 283 -37.54 -51.05 44.32
CA GLY A 283 -36.47 -50.99 45.32
C GLY A 283 -35.47 -49.84 45.19
N SER A 284 -35.69 -48.87 44.29
CA SER A 284 -34.78 -47.72 44.11
C SER A 284 -35.34 -46.41 44.71
N ASN A 285 -34.59 -45.79 45.63
CA ASN A 285 -34.86 -44.44 46.16
C ASN A 285 -34.39 -43.37 45.15
N VAL A 286 -35.07 -43.25 44.01
CA VAL A 286 -34.71 -42.25 43.00
C VAL A 286 -35.49 -40.96 43.25
N LEU A 287 -34.78 -39.83 43.34
CA LEU A 287 -35.39 -38.51 43.52
C LEU A 287 -36.31 -38.20 42.33
N GLN A 288 -37.62 -38.12 42.57
CA GLN A 288 -38.60 -37.82 41.54
C GLN A 288 -38.41 -36.38 41.05
N CYS A 289 -37.84 -36.24 39.85
CA CYS A 289 -37.47 -34.93 39.30
C CYS A 289 -38.74 -34.18 38.85
N SER A 290 -39.20 -33.24 39.68
CA SER A 290 -40.40 -32.45 39.42
C SER A 290 -40.20 -31.46 38.25
N ALA A 291 -41.28 -31.12 37.53
CA ALA A 291 -41.25 -30.13 36.45
C ALA A 291 -40.59 -28.77 36.83
N PRO A 292 -40.85 -28.17 38.02
CA PRO A 292 -40.17 -26.93 38.41
C PRO A 292 -38.66 -27.10 38.64
N LEU A 293 -38.22 -28.28 39.12
CA LEU A 293 -36.80 -28.56 39.34
C LEU A 293 -36.03 -28.64 38.01
N GLN A 294 -36.66 -29.16 36.95
CA GLN A 294 -36.08 -29.23 35.61
C GLN A 294 -35.91 -27.83 35.01
N ARG A 295 -36.91 -26.96 35.13
CA ARG A 295 -36.84 -25.58 34.68
C ARG A 295 -35.74 -24.81 35.40
N LEU A 296 -35.64 -24.98 36.73
CA LEU A 296 -34.59 -24.38 37.53
C LEU A 296 -33.20 -24.88 37.10
N SER A 297 -33.06 -26.18 36.82
CA SER A 297 -31.80 -26.76 36.32
C SER A 297 -31.35 -26.12 35.00
N VAL A 298 -32.24 -26.03 34.00
CA VAL A 298 -31.92 -25.40 32.70
C VAL A 298 -31.55 -23.92 32.87
N LEU A 299 -32.30 -23.18 33.70
CA LEU A 299 -32.00 -21.78 34.01
C LEU A 299 -30.64 -21.62 34.72
N CYS A 300 -30.32 -22.45 35.70
CA CYS A 300 -29.04 -22.41 36.40
C CYS A 300 -27.87 -22.74 35.46
N CYS A 301 -27.97 -23.79 34.65
CA CYS A 301 -26.93 -24.16 33.69
C CYS A 301 -26.68 -23.05 32.65
N THR A 302 -27.75 -22.45 32.12
CA THR A 302 -27.61 -21.33 31.18
C THR A 302 -27.05 -20.07 31.85
N LEU A 303 -27.45 -19.78 33.09
CA LEU A 303 -26.92 -18.64 33.85
C LEU A 303 -25.41 -18.78 34.08
N ILE A 304 -24.92 -19.99 34.40
CA ILE A 304 -23.48 -20.25 34.54
C ILE A 304 -22.75 -19.89 33.24
N GLN A 305 -23.28 -20.31 32.09
CA GLN A 305 -22.68 -19.96 30.80
C GLN A 305 -22.70 -18.44 30.53
N VAL A 306 -23.79 -17.74 30.87
CA VAL A 306 -23.87 -16.28 30.75
C VAL A 306 -22.79 -15.60 31.60
N VAL A 307 -22.54 -16.07 32.81
CA VAL A 307 -21.48 -15.54 33.68
C VAL A 307 -20.10 -15.79 33.08
N ILE A 308 -19.82 -17.00 32.56
CA ILE A 308 -18.54 -17.31 31.89
C ILE A 308 -18.32 -16.38 30.69
N CYS A 309 -19.33 -16.21 29.84
CA CYS A 309 -19.28 -15.29 28.69
C CYS A 309 -19.08 -13.84 29.13
N ALA A 310 -19.78 -13.37 30.17
CA ALA A 310 -19.67 -12.01 30.68
C ALA A 310 -18.27 -11.73 31.25
N LEU A 311 -17.69 -12.68 31.99
CA LEU A 311 -16.31 -12.61 32.48
C LEU A 311 -15.31 -12.56 31.33
N TRP A 312 -15.49 -13.41 30.32
CA TRP A 312 -14.62 -13.42 29.15
C TRP A 312 -14.64 -12.08 28.40
N VAL A 313 -15.82 -11.55 28.11
CA VAL A 313 -15.98 -10.25 27.42
C VAL A 313 -15.44 -9.09 28.26
N SER A 314 -15.58 -9.15 29.59
CA SER A 314 -15.10 -8.08 30.48
C SER A 314 -13.58 -8.04 30.61
N LEU A 315 -12.92 -9.20 30.62
CA LEU A 315 -11.47 -9.31 30.81
C LEU A 315 -10.70 -9.19 29.49
N ALA A 316 -11.19 -9.83 28.43
CA ALA A 316 -10.51 -9.92 27.14
C ALA A 316 -11.54 -10.11 26.01
N PRO A 317 -12.23 -9.03 25.60
CA PRO A 317 -13.27 -9.12 24.58
C PRO A 317 -12.70 -9.50 23.20
N PRO A 318 -13.50 -10.19 22.36
CA PRO A 318 -13.16 -10.40 20.95
C PRO A 318 -13.09 -9.06 20.21
N VAL A 319 -12.04 -8.87 19.41
CA VAL A 319 -11.79 -7.62 18.68
C VAL A 319 -11.67 -7.87 17.18
N PRO A 320 -12.10 -6.92 16.33
CA PRO A 320 -11.90 -7.04 14.90
C PRO A 320 -10.41 -6.98 14.58
N ASN A 321 -9.90 -7.99 13.90
CA ASN A 321 -8.51 -8.10 13.47
C ASN A 321 -8.40 -8.05 11.95
N ARG A 322 -7.36 -7.38 11.48
CA ARG A 322 -7.03 -7.23 10.05
C ARG A 322 -5.91 -8.18 9.74
N ASN A 323 -6.22 -9.28 9.09
CA ASN A 323 -5.21 -10.25 8.72
C ASN A 323 -4.70 -9.99 7.30
N THR A 324 -3.41 -9.65 7.23
CA THR A 324 -2.69 -9.40 5.98
C THR A 324 -1.75 -10.55 5.60
N ALA A 325 -1.73 -11.65 6.37
CA ALA A 325 -0.77 -12.75 6.17
C ALA A 325 -1.22 -13.74 5.09
N TYR A 326 -2.53 -13.92 4.91
CA TYR A 326 -3.08 -14.95 4.01
C TYR A 326 -3.20 -14.53 2.54
N SER A 327 -3.24 -13.23 2.24
CA SER A 327 -3.30 -12.72 0.86
C SER A 327 -2.61 -11.36 0.76
N THR A 328 -1.76 -11.19 -0.26
CA THR A 328 -0.94 -9.99 -0.40
C THR A 328 -1.72 -8.80 -0.97
N ASP A 329 -2.73 -9.08 -1.80
CA ASP A 329 -3.57 -8.11 -2.51
C ASP A 329 -4.84 -7.68 -1.74
N LYS A 330 -5.17 -8.34 -0.62
CA LYS A 330 -6.43 -8.15 0.12
C LYS A 330 -6.24 -8.17 1.62
N VAL A 331 -7.12 -7.48 2.36
CA VAL A 331 -7.18 -7.54 3.83
C VAL A 331 -8.40 -8.34 4.22
N ILE A 332 -8.20 -9.47 4.91
CA ILE A 332 -9.30 -10.26 5.47
C ILE A 332 -9.65 -9.67 6.83
N LEU A 333 -10.90 -9.25 6.98
CA LEU A 333 -11.41 -8.75 8.26
C LEU A 333 -12.07 -9.91 9.02
N GLU A 334 -11.47 -10.29 10.13
CA GLU A 334 -11.94 -11.38 10.99
C GLU A 334 -12.11 -10.91 12.44
N CYS A 335 -12.80 -11.69 13.26
CA CYS A 335 -12.90 -11.42 14.70
C CYS A 335 -11.84 -12.25 15.40
N ASP A 336 -10.83 -11.59 15.95
CA ASP A 336 -9.90 -12.23 16.85
C ASP A 336 -10.59 -12.52 18.19
N VAL A 337 -10.30 -13.70 18.72
CA VAL A 337 -10.96 -14.26 19.90
C VAL A 337 -10.47 -13.55 21.18
N GLY A 338 -9.37 -12.81 21.13
CA GLY A 338 -8.78 -12.04 22.23
C GLY A 338 -8.09 -12.94 23.24
N SER A 339 -8.86 -13.76 23.96
CA SER A 339 -8.36 -14.74 24.93
C SER A 339 -8.75 -16.16 24.53
N ALA A 340 -7.75 -16.95 24.14
CA ALA A 340 -7.91 -18.37 23.88
C ALA A 340 -8.46 -19.11 25.11
N VAL A 341 -8.00 -18.74 26.32
CA VAL A 341 -8.46 -19.36 27.57
C VAL A 341 -9.96 -19.15 27.79
N GLY A 342 -10.46 -17.93 27.56
CA GLY A 342 -11.88 -17.62 27.70
C GLY A 342 -12.74 -18.41 26.70
N PHE A 343 -12.29 -18.49 25.44
CA PHE A 343 -12.95 -19.28 24.40
C PHE A 343 -12.99 -20.78 24.73
N TRP A 344 -11.87 -21.35 25.18
CA TRP A 344 -11.82 -22.75 25.61
C TRP A 344 -12.66 -23.02 26.86
N ALA A 345 -12.79 -22.06 27.77
CA ALA A 345 -13.68 -22.20 28.93
C ALA A 345 -15.16 -22.29 28.51
N VAL A 346 -15.60 -21.44 27.58
CA VAL A 346 -16.96 -21.47 27.00
C VAL A 346 -17.24 -22.81 26.32
N LEU A 347 -16.32 -23.29 25.47
CA LEU A 347 -16.45 -24.58 24.79
C LEU A 347 -16.37 -25.76 25.75
N GLY A 348 -15.49 -25.69 26.75
CA GLY A 348 -15.33 -26.72 27.78
C GLY A 348 -16.60 -26.91 28.59
N TYR A 349 -17.29 -25.83 28.96
CA TYR A 349 -18.57 -25.92 29.66
C TYR A 349 -19.68 -26.55 28.79
N ILE A 350 -19.76 -26.17 27.51
CA ILE A 350 -20.71 -26.79 26.56
C ILE A 350 -20.40 -28.29 26.42
N GLY A 351 -19.12 -28.66 26.34
CA GLY A 351 -18.68 -30.06 26.32
C GLY A 351 -19.08 -30.82 27.59
N LEU A 352 -18.95 -30.20 28.76
CA LEU A 352 -19.38 -30.79 30.04
C LEU A 352 -20.90 -30.98 30.11
N LEU A 353 -21.70 -30.09 29.53
CA LEU A 353 -23.15 -30.28 29.42
C LEU A 353 -23.55 -31.39 28.43
N SER A 354 -22.65 -31.78 27.52
CA SER A 354 -22.90 -32.82 26.52
C SER A 354 -22.56 -34.24 27.01
N LEU A 355 -21.79 -34.33 28.08
CA LEU A 355 -21.33 -35.57 28.70
C LEU A 355 -22.31 -36.00 29.80
#